data_AF-A0A8B6UMU8-F1
#
_entry.id   AF-A0A8B6UMU8-F1
#
_cell.length_a   1.000
_cell.length_b   1.000
_cell.length_c   1.000
_cell.angle_alpha   90.00
_cell.angle_beta   90.00
_cell.angle_gamma   90.00
#
_symmetry.space_group_name_H-M   'P 1'
#
loop_
_entity.id
_entity.type
_entity.pdbx_description
1 polymer ?
#
loop_
_entity_poly.entity_id
_entity_poly.type
_entity_poly.pdbx_seq_one_letter_code
_entity_poly.pdbx_strand_id
1 'polypeptide(L)'
;MASSGLLIALGLLVGLGVAAHAAPLDEPLKPLPPVPALDPKRVQLGQRLFFDPRLSVNNTLSCASCHRLDKGGADDKRLSIGFDGKPVEVNTPTVFNASLNFHQFWDGRVDTLEDQVHAVVTSPTEMGSTWEAVVKRIADDPGYAKDFANAYPDGVTKPNIQGALADFERTLLTPNSRFDQYLLGNTDILTPREKFGYQRFKEYGCIACHQGVNIGGNMFQKFGVMGDYIGDRGNPTRVDEGRFNITGEEDDRQVFKVPSLRNVAVTAPYFHDGSAPTLERAVEVMFKYQLGREPLKNDTELIVEFLKTLTGEYEGKPL
;
A
#
# COMPACT_ATOMS: atom_id res chain seq x y z
N MET A 1 56.29 -6.63 65.12
CA MET A 1 55.02 -7.40 65.20
C MET A 1 53.97 -6.62 64.42
N ALA A 2 53.15 -7.33 63.65
CA ALA A 2 52.61 -6.93 62.34
C ALA A 2 51.60 -5.76 62.35
N SER A 3 51.77 -4.84 61.39
CA SER A 3 50.79 -3.85 60.95
C SER A 3 49.78 -4.49 60.00
N SER A 4 48.51 -4.55 60.38
CA SER A 4 47.43 -5.07 59.53
C SER A 4 46.83 -3.93 58.71
N GLY A 5 47.11 -3.93 57.40
CA GLY A 5 46.49 -3.02 56.44
C GLY A 5 45.11 -3.54 56.02
N LEU A 6 44.09 -2.70 56.14
CA LEU A 6 42.73 -2.97 55.70
C LEU A 6 42.61 -2.59 54.21
N LEU A 7 42.63 -3.59 53.34
CA LEU A 7 42.35 -3.44 51.90
C LEU A 7 40.83 -3.36 51.68
N ILE A 8 40.33 -2.17 51.34
CA ILE A 8 38.96 -1.98 50.87
C ILE A 8 38.93 -2.39 49.39
N ALA A 9 38.35 -3.56 49.11
CA ALA A 9 38.09 -4.00 47.74
C ALA A 9 36.88 -3.23 47.18
N LEU A 10 37.14 -2.31 46.26
CA LEU A 10 36.12 -1.62 45.49
C LEU A 10 35.59 -2.59 44.40
N GLY A 11 34.47 -3.25 44.67
CA GLY A 11 33.81 -4.10 43.69
C GLY A 11 33.24 -3.26 42.56
N LEU A 12 33.83 -3.36 41.35
CA LEU A 12 33.22 -2.87 40.13
C LEU A 12 31.95 -3.69 39.85
N LEU A 13 30.78 -3.09 40.09
CA LEU A 13 29.52 -3.54 39.52
C LEU A 13 29.58 -3.28 38.00
N VAL A 14 30.00 -4.28 37.24
CA VAL A 14 29.76 -4.32 35.80
C VAL A 14 28.27 -4.57 35.62
N GLY A 15 27.50 -3.48 35.53
CA GLY A 15 26.12 -3.53 35.11
C GLY A 15 26.06 -4.09 33.69
N LEU A 16 25.61 -5.33 33.55
CA LEU A 16 25.11 -5.86 32.29
C LEU A 16 23.95 -4.98 31.86
N GLY A 17 24.23 -3.98 31.03
CA GLY A 17 23.23 -3.15 30.37
C GLY A 17 22.44 -4.03 29.42
N VAL A 18 21.40 -4.68 29.93
CA VAL A 18 20.34 -5.22 29.10
C VAL A 18 19.75 -4.01 28.39
N ALA A 19 19.98 -3.90 27.08
CA ALA A 19 19.35 -2.88 26.26
C ALA A 19 17.83 -3.07 26.41
N ALA A 20 17.23 -2.26 27.27
CA ALA A 20 15.79 -2.22 27.45
C ALA A 20 15.20 -1.77 26.12
N HIS A 21 14.70 -2.73 25.34
CA HIS A 21 13.88 -2.41 24.19
C HIS A 21 12.62 -1.77 24.76
N ALA A 22 12.40 -0.50 24.41
CA ALA A 22 11.20 0.22 24.82
C ALA A 22 9.96 -0.58 24.42
N ALA A 23 8.95 -0.61 25.30
CA ALA A 23 7.72 -1.32 25.00
C ALA A 23 7.00 -0.66 23.80
N PRO A 24 6.35 -1.45 22.93
CA PRO A 24 5.51 -0.91 21.87
C PRO A 24 4.44 0.04 22.42
N LEU A 25 4.12 1.09 21.65
CA LEU A 25 3.08 2.05 21.99
C LEU A 25 1.69 1.47 21.71
N ASP A 26 0.74 1.73 22.62
CA ASP A 26 -0.67 1.39 22.39
C ASP A 26 -1.38 2.53 21.66
N GLU A 27 -1.36 2.46 20.33
CA GLU A 27 -1.90 3.47 19.43
C GLU A 27 -2.93 2.88 18.44
N PRO A 28 -3.87 3.66 17.88
CA PRO A 28 -4.82 3.18 16.86
C PRO A 28 -4.15 2.70 15.56
N LEU A 29 -2.98 3.26 15.23
CA LEU A 29 -2.14 2.80 14.13
C LEU A 29 -1.20 1.71 14.64
N LYS A 30 -1.01 0.66 13.85
CA LYS A 30 -0.19 -0.51 14.24
C LYS A 30 1.00 -0.67 13.27
N PRO A 31 2.19 -1.08 13.76
CA PRO A 31 3.34 -1.32 12.88
C PRO A 31 3.05 -2.46 11.90
N LEU A 32 3.73 -2.48 10.74
CA LEU A 32 3.60 -3.58 9.80
C LEU A 32 3.99 -4.93 10.43
N PRO A 33 3.31 -6.03 10.03
CA PRO A 33 3.74 -7.36 10.41
C PRO A 33 5.03 -7.73 9.65
N PRO A 34 5.74 -8.78 10.09
CA PRO A 34 6.82 -9.33 9.28
C PRO A 34 6.30 -9.82 7.94
N VAL A 35 7.16 -9.80 6.92
CA VAL A 35 6.89 -10.41 5.61
C VAL A 35 6.53 -11.89 5.81
N PRO A 36 5.43 -12.39 5.24
CA PRO A 36 5.04 -13.78 5.40
C PRO A 36 6.09 -14.73 4.82
N ALA A 37 6.32 -15.86 5.49
CA ALA A 37 7.15 -16.94 4.96
C ALA A 37 6.37 -17.70 3.88
N LEU A 38 6.77 -17.54 2.63
CA LEU A 38 6.17 -18.19 1.44
C LEU A 38 7.20 -19.08 0.74
N ASP A 39 6.74 -19.97 -0.15
CA ASP A 39 7.64 -20.80 -0.96
C ASP A 39 8.50 -19.90 -1.87
N PRO A 40 9.84 -19.85 -1.69
CA PRO A 40 10.71 -18.98 -2.47
C PRO A 40 10.62 -19.23 -3.97
N LYS A 41 10.31 -20.46 -4.40
CA LYS A 41 10.16 -20.78 -5.82
C LYS A 41 8.94 -20.07 -6.41
N ARG A 42 7.83 -20.04 -5.68
CA ARG A 42 6.59 -19.39 -6.12
C ARG A 42 6.74 -17.87 -6.15
N VAL A 43 7.37 -17.30 -5.12
CA VAL A 43 7.69 -15.87 -5.05
C VAL A 43 8.58 -15.44 -6.21
N GLN A 44 9.65 -16.19 -6.50
CA GLN A 44 10.54 -15.87 -7.63
C GLN A 44 9.81 -15.94 -8.98
N LEU A 45 8.92 -16.91 -9.13
CA LEU A 45 8.12 -17.08 -10.34
C LEU A 45 7.13 -15.91 -10.50
N GLY A 46 6.45 -15.53 -9.42
CA GLY A 46 5.59 -14.35 -9.34
C GLY A 46 6.32 -13.06 -9.67
N GLN A 47 7.52 -12.88 -9.10
CA GLN A 47 8.36 -11.72 -9.38
C GLN A 47 8.67 -11.65 -10.87
N ARG A 48 9.08 -12.75 -11.51
CA ARG A 48 9.32 -12.76 -12.97
C ARG A 48 8.07 -12.40 -13.76
N LEU A 49 6.92 -12.97 -13.41
CA LEU A 49 5.64 -12.69 -14.08
C LEU A 49 5.20 -11.23 -13.92
N PHE A 50 5.44 -10.62 -12.75
CA PHE A 50 5.08 -9.23 -12.46
C PHE A 50 5.74 -8.24 -13.43
N PHE A 51 6.93 -8.56 -13.91
CA PHE A 51 7.67 -7.76 -14.90
C PHE A 51 7.48 -8.26 -16.34
N ASP A 52 6.76 -9.36 -16.58
CA ASP A 52 6.67 -10.00 -17.89
C ASP A 52 5.54 -9.39 -18.74
N PRO A 53 5.85 -8.75 -19.88
CA PRO A 53 4.82 -8.12 -20.69
C PRO A 53 3.96 -9.14 -21.43
N ARG A 54 4.35 -10.42 -21.49
CA ARG A 54 3.59 -11.49 -22.15
C ARG A 54 2.27 -11.82 -21.47
N LEU A 55 1.97 -11.18 -20.34
CA LEU A 55 0.64 -11.21 -19.74
C LEU A 55 -0.37 -10.34 -20.52
N SER A 56 0.05 -9.26 -21.20
CA SER A 56 -0.85 -8.45 -22.03
C SER A 56 -1.07 -9.03 -23.43
N VAL A 57 -2.18 -8.66 -24.06
CA VAL A 57 -2.63 -9.23 -25.35
C VAL A 57 -1.65 -8.99 -26.49
N ASN A 58 -0.91 -7.88 -26.44
CA ASN A 58 0.05 -7.43 -27.45
C ASN A 58 1.50 -7.46 -26.94
N ASN A 59 1.76 -8.08 -25.78
CA ASN A 59 3.08 -8.20 -25.17
C ASN A 59 3.78 -6.84 -24.88
N THR A 60 3.03 -5.80 -24.51
CA THR A 60 3.57 -4.46 -24.23
C THR A 60 3.46 -4.01 -22.78
N LEU A 61 2.58 -4.62 -21.98
CA LEU A 61 2.34 -4.22 -20.59
C LEU A 61 2.55 -5.38 -19.63
N SER A 62 3.20 -5.09 -18.51
CA SER A 62 3.29 -5.94 -17.32
C SER A 62 2.70 -5.20 -16.11
N CYS A 63 2.59 -5.88 -14.97
CA CYS A 63 2.16 -5.23 -13.72
C CYS A 63 3.07 -4.04 -13.40
N ALA A 64 4.38 -4.20 -13.60
CA ALA A 64 5.39 -3.17 -13.38
C ALA A 64 5.29 -1.94 -14.32
N SER A 65 4.54 -2.03 -15.42
CA SER A 65 4.29 -0.87 -16.29
C SER A 65 3.48 0.22 -15.58
N CYS A 66 2.59 -0.16 -14.65
CA CYS A 66 1.78 0.76 -13.87
C CYS A 66 2.17 0.77 -12.39
N HIS A 67 2.56 -0.38 -11.82
CA HIS A 67 2.96 -0.53 -10.43
C HIS A 67 4.49 -0.51 -10.29
N ARG A 68 5.08 0.67 -10.42
CA ARG A 68 6.53 0.83 -10.51
C ARG A 68 7.19 0.69 -9.13
N LEU A 69 7.86 -0.44 -8.89
CA LEU A 69 8.50 -0.72 -7.58
C LEU A 69 9.61 0.29 -7.24
N ASP A 70 10.22 0.95 -8.24
CA ASP A 70 11.20 2.03 -8.06
C ASP A 70 10.58 3.41 -7.80
N LYS A 71 9.24 3.51 -7.84
CA LYS A 71 8.45 4.74 -7.65
C LYS A 71 7.22 4.47 -6.77
N GLY A 72 7.47 4.02 -5.55
CA GLY A 72 6.40 3.86 -4.55
C GLY A 72 5.35 2.80 -4.89
N GLY A 73 5.59 1.94 -5.89
CA GLY A 73 4.69 0.84 -6.28
C GLY A 73 3.44 1.29 -7.06
N ALA A 74 3.41 2.54 -7.51
CA ALA A 74 2.32 3.17 -8.27
C ALA A 74 2.86 3.83 -9.55
N ASP A 75 1.98 4.46 -10.33
CA ASP A 75 2.38 5.24 -11.52
C ASP A 75 2.61 6.71 -11.15
N ASP A 76 3.38 7.44 -11.97
CA ASP A 76 3.62 8.88 -11.83
C ASP A 76 2.60 9.75 -12.59
N LYS A 77 1.53 9.12 -13.07
CA LYS A 77 0.49 9.72 -13.92
C LYS A 77 -0.82 9.82 -13.16
N ARG A 78 -1.66 10.76 -13.61
CA ARG A 78 -3.05 10.83 -13.16
C ARG A 78 -3.78 9.51 -13.42
N LEU A 79 -3.72 9.02 -14.67
CA LEU A 79 -4.29 7.76 -15.12
C LEU A 79 -3.23 7.04 -15.95
N SER A 80 -3.01 5.76 -15.67
CA SER A 80 -2.09 4.92 -16.45
C SER A 80 -2.63 4.65 -17.85
N ILE A 81 -1.76 4.18 -18.75
CA ILE A 81 -2.10 3.90 -20.15
C ILE A 81 -2.24 2.39 -20.36
N GLY A 82 -3.38 1.99 -20.89
CA GLY A 82 -3.72 0.63 -21.27
C GLY A 82 -2.99 0.11 -22.50
N PHE A 83 -3.17 -1.18 -22.80
CA PHE A 83 -2.48 -1.83 -23.92
C PHE A 83 -2.84 -1.21 -25.28
N ASP A 84 -4.01 -0.56 -25.38
CA ASP A 84 -4.52 0.09 -26.59
C ASP A 84 -4.11 1.57 -26.71
N GLY A 85 -3.26 2.05 -25.79
CA GLY A 85 -2.74 3.42 -25.79
C GLY A 85 -3.69 4.46 -25.20
N LYS A 86 -4.82 4.05 -24.60
CA LYS A 86 -5.76 4.96 -23.95
C LYS A 86 -5.59 4.98 -22.43
N PRO A 87 -5.98 6.07 -21.75
CA PRO A 87 -6.01 6.12 -20.29
C PRO A 87 -6.99 5.09 -19.71
N VAL A 88 -6.61 4.47 -18.60
CA VAL A 88 -7.53 3.70 -17.74
C VAL A 88 -8.44 4.65 -16.95
N GLU A 89 -9.48 4.11 -16.28
CA GLU A 89 -10.51 4.95 -15.65
C GLU A 89 -10.12 5.48 -14.26
N VAL A 90 -9.15 4.86 -13.57
CA VAL A 90 -8.76 5.22 -12.19
C VAL A 90 -7.25 5.42 -12.05
N ASN A 91 -6.86 6.21 -11.05
CA ASN A 91 -5.47 6.31 -10.63
C ASN A 91 -4.98 4.97 -10.06
N THR A 92 -3.78 4.56 -10.47
CA THR A 92 -3.16 3.29 -10.08
C THR A 92 -2.71 3.35 -8.63
N PRO A 93 -3.35 2.60 -7.70
CA PRO A 93 -2.90 2.55 -6.31
C PRO A 93 -1.58 1.79 -6.21
N THR A 94 -0.85 2.00 -5.11
CA THR A 94 0.38 1.25 -4.85
C THR A 94 0.12 -0.25 -4.68
N VAL A 95 1.00 -1.08 -5.23
CA VAL A 95 1.05 -2.53 -4.95
C VAL A 95 1.64 -2.82 -3.56
N PHE A 96 2.43 -1.90 -3.00
CA PHE A 96 3.04 -2.11 -1.69
C PHE A 96 1.98 -2.18 -0.58
N ASN A 97 2.12 -3.19 0.29
CA ASN A 97 1.19 -3.51 1.37
C ASN A 97 -0.25 -3.83 0.90
N ALA A 98 -0.50 -4.04 -0.39
CA ALA A 98 -1.85 -4.31 -0.90
C ALA A 98 -2.43 -5.64 -0.40
N SER A 99 -1.56 -6.59 -0.04
CA SER A 99 -1.90 -7.86 0.61
C SER A 99 -2.57 -7.70 1.99
N LEU A 100 -2.44 -6.52 2.62
CA LEU A 100 -3.09 -6.20 3.89
C LEU A 100 -4.46 -5.55 3.73
N ASN A 101 -4.90 -5.28 2.50
CA ASN A 101 -6.25 -4.77 2.25
C ASN A 101 -7.29 -5.89 2.42
N PHE A 102 -8.45 -5.58 2.99
CA PHE A 102 -9.56 -6.53 3.11
C PHE A 102 -10.30 -6.80 1.79
N HIS A 103 -10.26 -5.85 0.86
CA HIS A 103 -10.68 -5.99 -0.55
C HIS A 103 -9.70 -5.22 -1.45
N GLN A 104 -9.66 -5.56 -2.73
CA GLN A 104 -8.81 -4.91 -3.73
C GLN A 104 -9.60 -3.93 -4.62
N PHE A 105 -8.87 -3.06 -5.32
CA PHE A 105 -9.39 -1.89 -6.07
C PHE A 105 -10.04 -0.79 -5.21
N TRP A 106 -10.29 0.37 -5.81
CA TRP A 106 -10.92 1.52 -5.16
C TRP A 106 -12.37 1.28 -4.75
N ASP A 107 -13.12 0.49 -5.52
CA ASP A 107 -14.51 0.10 -5.26
C ASP A 107 -14.64 -1.17 -4.39
N GLY A 108 -13.53 -1.85 -4.11
CA GLY A 108 -13.51 -3.09 -3.34
C GLY A 108 -14.21 -4.25 -4.04
N ARG A 109 -14.20 -4.30 -5.37
CA ARG A 109 -15.01 -5.26 -6.15
C ARG A 109 -14.52 -6.72 -6.11
N VAL A 110 -13.31 -6.97 -5.61
CA VAL A 110 -12.79 -8.33 -5.40
C VAL A 110 -12.11 -8.47 -4.05
N ASP A 111 -12.11 -9.68 -3.51
CA ASP A 111 -11.66 -9.95 -2.14
C ASP A 111 -10.16 -10.28 -2.07
N THR A 112 -9.61 -10.88 -3.13
CA THR A 112 -8.26 -11.46 -3.12
C THR A 112 -7.33 -10.82 -4.16
N LEU A 113 -6.01 -10.97 -3.96
CA LEU A 113 -5.01 -10.58 -4.96
C LEU A 113 -5.13 -11.45 -6.21
N GLU A 114 -5.44 -12.74 -6.07
CA GLU A 114 -5.65 -13.64 -7.20
C GLU A 114 -6.81 -13.17 -8.10
N ASP A 115 -7.93 -12.75 -7.50
CA ASP A 115 -9.07 -12.20 -8.24
C ASP A 115 -8.76 -10.81 -8.82
N GLN A 116 -7.93 -10.02 -8.14
CA GLN A 116 -7.42 -8.75 -8.66
C GLN A 116 -6.58 -8.98 -9.93
N VAL A 117 -5.65 -9.94 -9.90
CA VAL A 117 -4.84 -10.35 -11.05
C VAL A 117 -5.74 -10.83 -12.18
N HIS A 118 -6.79 -11.61 -11.88
CA HIS A 118 -7.78 -12.01 -12.87
C HIS A 118 -8.38 -10.80 -13.58
N ALA A 119 -8.93 -9.87 -12.81
CA ALA A 119 -9.62 -8.70 -13.33
C ALA A 119 -8.71 -7.83 -14.22
N VAL A 120 -7.44 -7.61 -13.84
CA VAL A 120 -6.50 -6.80 -14.63
C VAL A 120 -6.05 -7.50 -15.90
N VAL A 121 -5.70 -8.79 -15.83
CA VAL A 121 -5.24 -9.56 -16.99
C VAL A 121 -6.32 -9.60 -18.08
N THR A 122 -7.59 -9.72 -17.69
CA THR A 122 -8.73 -9.78 -18.63
C THR A 122 -9.39 -8.44 -18.91
N SER A 123 -8.94 -7.36 -18.28
CA SER A 123 -9.53 -6.03 -18.45
C SER A 123 -9.34 -5.55 -19.89
N PRO A 124 -10.42 -5.12 -20.59
CA PRO A 124 -10.35 -4.67 -21.98
C PRO A 124 -9.66 -3.31 -22.14
N THR A 125 -9.33 -2.64 -21.05
CA THR A 125 -8.64 -1.34 -21.04
C THR A 125 -7.27 -1.40 -20.39
N GLU A 126 -6.91 -2.49 -19.70
CA GLU A 126 -5.58 -2.66 -19.09
C GLU A 126 -4.73 -3.62 -19.91
N MET A 127 -4.84 -4.94 -19.69
CA MET A 127 -3.98 -5.93 -20.35
C MET A 127 -4.64 -6.64 -21.54
N GLY A 128 -5.98 -6.71 -21.60
CA GLY A 128 -6.75 -7.19 -22.74
C GLY A 128 -6.62 -8.68 -23.09
N SER A 129 -6.00 -9.49 -22.23
CA SER A 129 -5.69 -10.89 -22.52
C SER A 129 -6.84 -11.84 -22.16
N THR A 130 -6.77 -13.07 -22.66
CA THR A 130 -7.53 -14.20 -22.11
C THR A 130 -6.61 -15.19 -21.41
N TRP A 131 -7.15 -15.96 -20.48
CA TRP A 131 -6.34 -16.93 -19.72
C TRP A 131 -5.85 -18.09 -20.59
N GLU A 132 -6.60 -18.49 -21.61
CA GLU A 132 -6.14 -19.48 -22.59
C GLU A 132 -4.89 -18.99 -23.32
N ALA A 133 -4.89 -17.73 -23.75
CA ALA A 133 -3.74 -17.13 -24.43
C ALA A 133 -2.54 -16.96 -23.49
N VAL A 134 -2.76 -16.49 -22.26
CA VAL A 134 -1.70 -16.32 -21.25
C VAL A 134 -1.08 -17.66 -20.87
N VAL A 135 -1.90 -18.65 -20.50
CA VAL A 135 -1.42 -19.99 -20.13
C VAL A 135 -0.64 -20.60 -21.28
N LYS A 136 -1.13 -20.49 -22.52
CA LYS A 136 -0.39 -20.98 -23.69
C LYS A 136 0.98 -20.29 -23.83
N ARG A 137 1.03 -18.95 -23.80
CA ARG A 137 2.29 -18.18 -23.95
C ARG A 137 3.32 -18.55 -22.87
N ILE A 138 2.87 -18.70 -21.63
CA ILE A 138 3.74 -19.04 -20.49
C ILE A 138 4.18 -20.51 -20.56
N ALA A 139 3.31 -21.43 -20.98
CA ALA A 139 3.64 -22.85 -21.14
C ALA A 139 4.59 -23.11 -22.32
N ASP A 140 4.49 -22.32 -23.40
CA ASP A 140 5.39 -22.41 -24.56
C ASP A 140 6.82 -21.93 -24.25
N ASP A 141 7.04 -21.19 -23.17
CA ASP A 141 8.37 -20.77 -22.71
C ASP A 141 9.04 -21.90 -21.91
N PRO A 142 10.18 -22.47 -22.39
CA PRO A 142 10.81 -23.60 -21.73
C PRO A 142 11.32 -23.29 -20.31
N GLY A 143 11.65 -22.03 -20.04
CA GLY A 143 12.08 -21.57 -18.72
C GLY A 143 10.91 -21.60 -17.74
N TYR A 144 9.78 -20.99 -18.09
CA TYR A 144 8.58 -21.05 -17.25
C TYR A 144 8.04 -22.46 -17.10
N ALA A 145 7.98 -23.26 -18.17
CA ALA A 145 7.50 -24.64 -18.07
C ALA A 145 8.30 -25.44 -17.02
N LYS A 146 9.63 -25.30 -17.03
CA LYS A 146 10.52 -25.91 -16.04
C LYS A 146 10.29 -25.35 -14.63
N ASP A 147 10.22 -24.03 -14.48
CA ASP A 147 10.10 -23.41 -13.16
C ASP A 147 8.74 -23.67 -12.51
N PHE A 148 7.67 -23.68 -13.30
CA PHE A 148 6.34 -24.07 -12.83
C PHE A 148 6.29 -25.54 -12.42
N ALA A 149 6.87 -26.46 -13.20
CA ALA A 149 6.95 -27.87 -12.82
C ALA A 149 7.72 -28.09 -11.50
N ASN A 150 8.67 -27.21 -11.17
CA ASN A 150 9.44 -27.27 -9.93
C ASN A 150 8.73 -26.65 -8.71
N ALA A 151 7.73 -25.79 -8.93
CA ALA A 151 7.02 -25.03 -7.90
C ALA A 151 5.56 -25.50 -7.68
N TYR A 152 4.96 -26.12 -8.71
CA TYR A 152 3.57 -26.55 -8.75
C TYR A 152 3.43 -27.92 -9.43
N PRO A 153 2.75 -28.90 -8.81
CA PRO A 153 2.54 -30.23 -9.40
C PRO A 153 1.86 -30.20 -10.78
N ASP A 154 0.92 -29.29 -10.96
CA ASP A 154 0.11 -29.17 -12.19
C ASP A 154 0.78 -28.27 -13.25
N GLY A 155 1.99 -27.77 -13.00
CA GLY A 155 2.74 -26.94 -13.93
C GLY A 155 2.06 -25.60 -14.23
N VAL A 156 2.08 -25.18 -15.51
CA VAL A 156 1.54 -23.88 -15.94
C VAL A 156 0.02 -23.96 -16.06
N THR A 157 -0.69 -23.37 -15.10
CA THR A 157 -2.16 -23.25 -15.10
C THR A 157 -2.55 -21.83 -14.72
N LYS A 158 -3.78 -21.41 -15.04
CA LYS A 158 -4.32 -20.11 -14.60
C LYS A 158 -4.18 -19.94 -13.06
N PRO A 159 -4.65 -20.89 -12.22
CA PRO A 159 -4.50 -20.77 -10.76
C PRO A 159 -3.05 -20.64 -10.30
N ASN A 160 -2.12 -21.36 -10.91
CA ASN A 160 -0.71 -21.30 -10.52
C ASN A 160 -0.05 -19.97 -10.93
N ILE A 161 -0.42 -19.39 -12.08
CA ILE A 161 0.05 -18.05 -12.49
C ILE A 161 -0.49 -16.98 -11.53
N GLN A 162 -1.80 -17.01 -11.22
CA GLN A 162 -2.41 -16.08 -10.27
C GLN A 162 -1.78 -16.21 -8.88
N GLY A 163 -1.64 -17.44 -8.38
CA GLY A 163 -1.03 -17.71 -7.08
C GLY A 163 0.43 -17.27 -7.01
N ALA A 164 1.22 -17.48 -8.07
CA ALA A 164 2.61 -17.01 -8.09
C ALA A 164 2.68 -15.47 -8.00
N LEU A 165 1.89 -14.75 -8.80
CA LEU A 165 1.80 -13.29 -8.75
C LEU A 165 1.37 -12.80 -7.36
N ALA A 166 0.30 -13.36 -6.80
CA ALA A 166 -0.19 -13.00 -5.49
C ALA A 166 0.82 -13.33 -4.37
N ASP A 167 1.56 -14.44 -4.46
CA ASP A 167 2.64 -14.77 -3.53
C ASP A 167 3.75 -13.72 -3.58
N PHE A 168 4.14 -13.25 -4.77
CA PHE A 168 5.10 -12.14 -4.88
C PHE A 168 4.54 -10.85 -4.27
N GLU A 169 3.31 -10.46 -4.58
CA GLU A 169 2.67 -9.27 -4.03
C GLU A 169 2.54 -9.32 -2.49
N ARG A 170 2.32 -10.50 -1.91
CA ARG A 170 2.35 -10.70 -0.45
C ARG A 170 3.71 -10.41 0.18
N THR A 171 4.80 -10.53 -0.59
CA THR A 171 6.14 -10.15 -0.11
C THR A 171 6.42 -8.65 -0.20
N LEU A 172 5.60 -7.88 -0.93
CA LEU A 172 5.77 -6.44 -1.13
C LEU A 172 5.27 -5.63 0.07
N LEU A 173 5.72 -5.98 1.27
CA LEU A 173 5.58 -5.11 2.44
C LEU A 173 6.74 -4.11 2.48
N THR A 174 6.47 -2.92 3.04
CA THR A 174 7.48 -1.85 3.15
C THR A 174 7.77 -1.52 4.62
N PRO A 175 8.54 -2.36 5.32
CA PRO A 175 8.82 -2.18 6.75
C PRO A 175 9.73 -0.98 7.01
N ASN A 176 10.13 -0.80 8.27
CA ASN A 176 11.13 0.18 8.71
C ASN A 176 10.77 1.65 8.48
N SER A 177 9.50 1.98 8.21
CA SER A 177 9.07 3.38 8.22
C SER A 177 9.40 4.02 9.57
N ARG A 178 9.73 5.32 9.57
CA ARG A 178 10.05 6.02 10.81
C ARG A 178 8.89 5.94 11.80
N PHE A 179 7.65 5.92 11.29
CA PHE A 179 6.48 5.75 12.12
C PHE A 179 6.33 4.35 12.72
N ASP A 180 6.63 3.28 11.98
CA ASP A 180 6.61 1.93 12.54
C ASP A 180 7.67 1.77 13.64
N GLN A 181 8.86 2.35 13.46
CA GLN A 181 9.90 2.37 14.50
C GLN A 181 9.46 3.17 15.74
N TYR A 182 8.76 4.29 15.55
CA TYR A 182 8.14 5.05 16.64
C TYR A 182 7.13 4.21 17.42
N LEU A 183 6.23 3.49 16.73
CA LEU A 183 5.26 2.59 17.34
C LEU A 183 5.92 1.43 18.10
N LEU A 184 7.10 0.99 17.65
CA LEU A 184 7.92 -0.03 18.31
C LEU A 184 8.76 0.52 19.49
N GLY A 185 8.56 1.78 19.88
CA GLY A 185 9.17 2.37 21.07
C GLY A 185 10.42 3.23 20.81
N ASN A 186 10.91 3.33 19.57
CA ASN A 186 11.98 4.28 19.21
C ASN A 186 11.39 5.68 19.07
N THR A 187 10.96 6.28 20.17
CA THR A 187 10.18 7.53 20.14
C THR A 187 10.96 8.72 19.59
N ASP A 188 12.29 8.71 19.69
CA ASP A 188 13.14 9.84 19.28
C ASP A 188 13.40 9.89 17.77
N ILE A 189 12.96 8.86 17.03
CA ILE A 189 13.06 8.86 15.56
C ILE A 189 12.16 9.91 14.90
N LEU A 190 11.12 10.36 15.59
CA LEU A 190 10.23 11.43 15.12
C LEU A 190 10.58 12.75 15.79
N THR A 191 10.60 13.80 14.99
CA THR A 191 10.70 15.18 15.46
C THR A 191 9.44 15.58 16.24
N PRO A 192 9.51 16.63 17.08
CA PRO A 192 8.32 17.15 17.75
C PRO A 192 7.19 17.52 16.78
N ARG A 193 7.51 18.09 15.60
CA ARG A 193 6.50 18.47 14.61
C ARG A 193 5.79 17.26 14.01
N GLU A 194 6.51 16.19 13.68
CA GLU A 194 5.89 14.95 13.18
C GLU A 194 4.99 14.30 14.24
N LYS A 195 5.41 14.31 15.52
CA LYS A 195 4.56 13.86 16.64
C LYS A 195 3.30 14.71 16.78
N PHE A 196 3.43 16.04 16.68
CA PHE A 196 2.28 16.95 16.66
C PHE A 196 1.39 16.75 15.44
N GLY A 197 1.97 16.42 14.28
CA GLY A 197 1.24 16.03 13.07
C GLY A 197 0.38 14.79 13.28
N TYR A 198 0.93 13.75 13.89
CA TYR A 198 0.18 12.56 14.26
C TYR A 198 -0.92 12.89 15.28
N GLN A 199 -0.62 13.74 16.27
CA GLN A 199 -1.63 14.20 17.22
C GLN A 199 -2.78 14.94 16.53
N ARG A 200 -2.51 15.87 15.60
CA ARG A 200 -3.54 16.55 14.81
C ARG A 200 -4.34 15.56 13.96
N PHE A 201 -3.68 14.61 13.31
CA PHE A 201 -4.33 13.54 12.55
C PHE A 201 -5.34 12.75 13.41
N LYS A 202 -5.01 12.48 14.68
CA LYS A 202 -5.94 11.87 15.64
C LYS A 202 -7.08 12.81 16.04
N GLU A 203 -6.77 14.03 16.46
CA GLU A 203 -7.76 14.98 16.99
C GLU A 203 -8.79 15.45 15.95
N TYR A 204 -8.39 15.56 14.68
CA TYR A 204 -9.32 15.84 13.59
C TYR A 204 -10.18 14.64 13.20
N GLY A 205 -9.87 13.44 13.70
CA GLY A 205 -10.67 12.24 13.46
C GLY A 205 -10.27 11.47 12.20
N CYS A 206 -9.12 11.74 11.58
CA CYS A 206 -8.66 11.00 10.40
C CYS A 206 -8.50 9.50 10.69
N ILE A 207 -8.12 9.16 11.93
CA ILE A 207 -8.03 7.78 12.44
C ILE A 207 -9.37 7.04 12.49
N ALA A 208 -10.52 7.70 12.34
CA ALA A 208 -11.80 6.99 12.28
C ALA A 208 -11.87 6.06 11.05
N CYS A 209 -11.21 6.47 9.96
CA CYS A 209 -11.17 5.72 8.70
C CYS A 209 -9.77 5.16 8.41
N HIS A 210 -8.72 5.94 8.67
CA HIS A 210 -7.34 5.56 8.39
C HIS A 210 -6.66 5.01 9.64
N GLN A 211 -6.91 3.73 9.93
CA GLN A 211 -6.46 3.05 11.15
C GLN A 211 -5.93 1.64 10.93
N GLY A 212 -5.46 1.02 12.00
CA GLY A 212 -4.94 -0.34 11.99
C GLY A 212 -3.57 -0.45 11.33
N VAL A 213 -3.29 -1.66 10.83
CA VAL A 213 -1.95 -2.04 10.34
C VAL A 213 -1.59 -1.38 9.02
N ASN A 214 -2.56 -1.14 8.13
CA ASN A 214 -2.33 -0.52 6.82
C ASN A 214 -2.75 0.96 6.78
N ILE A 215 -3.18 1.52 7.92
CA ILE A 215 -3.57 2.93 8.05
C ILE A 215 -4.68 3.27 7.01
N GLY A 216 -5.73 2.45 7.03
CA GLY A 216 -6.73 2.33 5.96
C GLY A 216 -6.72 0.93 5.35
N GLY A 217 -7.38 0.77 4.21
CA GLY A 217 -7.46 -0.50 3.49
C GLY A 217 -8.33 -1.57 4.15
N ASN A 218 -9.12 -1.20 5.17
CA ASN A 218 -9.88 -2.14 6.01
C ASN A 218 -11.37 -1.78 6.17
N MET A 219 -11.86 -0.77 5.47
CA MET A 219 -13.27 -0.39 5.44
C MET A 219 -13.65 0.38 4.18
N PHE A 220 -14.96 0.52 3.98
CA PHE A 220 -15.56 1.39 2.98
C PHE A 220 -16.06 2.68 3.63
N GLN A 221 -15.92 3.81 2.92
CA GLN A 221 -16.45 5.10 3.34
C GLN A 221 -16.91 5.93 2.14
N LYS A 222 -17.93 6.75 2.35
CA LYS A 222 -18.35 7.74 1.35
C LYS A 222 -17.28 8.81 1.18
N PHE A 223 -16.94 9.15 -0.05
CA PHE A 223 -16.10 10.30 -0.33
C PHE A 223 -17.00 11.51 -0.62
N GLY A 224 -17.06 12.43 0.34
CA GLY A 224 -18.03 13.53 0.37
C GLY A 224 -19.08 13.38 1.47
N VAL A 225 -18.69 12.95 2.68
CA VAL A 225 -19.65 12.83 3.81
C VAL A 225 -20.25 14.19 4.19
N MET A 226 -19.44 15.25 4.11
CA MET A 226 -19.79 16.60 4.55
C MET A 226 -20.01 17.57 3.38
N GLY A 227 -19.89 17.10 2.13
CA GLY A 227 -20.11 17.91 0.93
C GLY A 227 -19.93 17.13 -0.37
N ASP A 228 -20.44 17.65 -1.48
CA ASP A 228 -20.40 16.99 -2.79
C ASP A 228 -19.07 17.23 -3.51
N TYR A 229 -18.07 16.39 -3.19
CA TYR A 229 -16.75 16.46 -3.82
C TYR A 229 -16.83 16.25 -5.33
N ILE A 230 -17.63 15.29 -5.81
CA ILE A 230 -17.73 14.94 -7.23
C ILE A 230 -18.41 16.07 -8.02
N GLY A 231 -19.48 16.65 -7.48
CA GLY A 231 -20.14 17.81 -8.05
C GLY A 231 -19.23 19.04 -8.12
N ASP A 232 -18.53 19.36 -7.02
CA ASP A 232 -17.60 20.49 -6.95
C ASP A 232 -16.37 20.31 -7.86
N ARG A 233 -15.82 19.09 -7.96
CA ARG A 233 -14.73 18.75 -8.88
C ARG A 233 -15.19 18.90 -10.34
N GLY A 234 -16.46 18.61 -10.60
CA GLY A 234 -17.05 18.58 -11.93
C GLY A 234 -16.58 17.38 -12.75
N ASN A 235 -17.10 17.30 -13.98
CA ASN A 235 -16.83 16.22 -14.95
C ASN A 235 -16.96 14.81 -14.32
N PRO A 236 -18.12 14.46 -13.73
CA PRO A 236 -18.34 13.14 -13.17
C PRO A 236 -18.20 12.07 -14.25
N THR A 237 -17.64 10.94 -13.85
CA THR A 237 -17.39 9.75 -14.64
C THR A 237 -18.01 8.56 -13.94
N ARG A 238 -18.15 7.44 -14.64
CA ARG A 238 -18.72 6.21 -14.08
C ARG A 238 -18.01 5.75 -12.81
N VAL A 239 -16.68 5.89 -12.72
CA VAL A 239 -15.91 5.44 -11.56
C VAL A 239 -16.13 6.27 -10.31
N ASP A 240 -16.67 7.48 -10.44
CA ASP A 240 -17.01 8.33 -9.29
C ASP A 240 -18.20 7.78 -8.50
N GLU A 241 -19.01 6.89 -9.09
CA GLU A 241 -20.08 6.19 -8.37
C GLU A 241 -19.54 5.17 -7.36
N GLY A 242 -18.26 4.79 -7.46
CA GLY A 242 -17.59 3.90 -6.52
C GLY A 242 -18.27 2.54 -6.42
N ARG A 243 -18.53 2.09 -5.19
CA ARG A 243 -19.10 0.79 -4.85
C ARG A 243 -20.52 0.57 -5.38
N PHE A 244 -21.29 1.64 -5.64
CA PHE A 244 -22.59 1.53 -6.32
C PHE A 244 -22.50 0.79 -7.66
N ASN A 245 -21.39 0.92 -8.40
CA ASN A 245 -21.19 0.18 -9.65
C ASN A 245 -21.19 -1.35 -9.47
N ILE A 246 -21.00 -1.82 -8.23
CA ILE A 246 -20.93 -3.24 -7.89
C ILE A 246 -22.22 -3.70 -7.22
N THR A 247 -22.77 -2.91 -6.30
CA THR A 247 -23.92 -3.31 -5.47
C THR A 247 -25.25 -2.84 -6.01
N GLY A 248 -25.30 -1.71 -6.74
CA GLY A 248 -26.53 -1.07 -7.17
C GLY A 248 -27.33 -0.38 -6.07
N GLU A 249 -26.81 -0.36 -4.83
CA GLU A 249 -27.47 0.24 -3.67
C GLU A 249 -27.10 1.72 -3.54
N GLU A 250 -28.09 2.61 -3.45
CA GLU A 250 -27.87 4.06 -3.39
C GLU A 250 -26.98 4.50 -2.22
N ASP A 251 -27.03 3.78 -1.09
CA ASP A 251 -26.19 4.06 0.07
C ASP A 251 -24.69 3.81 -0.21
N ASP A 252 -24.36 3.00 -1.22
CA ASP A 252 -23.00 2.75 -1.71
C ASP A 252 -22.55 3.75 -2.80
N ARG A 253 -23.39 4.72 -3.15
CA ARG A 253 -23.03 5.74 -4.13
C ARG A 253 -21.91 6.65 -3.60
N GLN A 254 -20.84 6.74 -4.39
CA GLN A 254 -19.59 7.45 -4.04
C GLN A 254 -18.90 6.86 -2.80
N VAL A 255 -19.18 5.59 -2.48
CA VAL A 255 -18.47 4.85 -1.44
C VAL A 255 -17.25 4.16 -2.04
N PHE A 256 -16.10 4.30 -1.38
CA PHE A 256 -14.83 3.73 -1.81
C PHE A 256 -14.18 2.97 -0.66
N LYS A 257 -13.33 2.00 -1.00
CA LYS A 257 -12.37 1.46 -0.04
C LYS A 257 -11.46 2.59 0.40
N VAL A 258 -11.39 2.81 1.71
CA VAL A 258 -10.44 3.78 2.29
C VAL A 258 -9.02 3.32 1.91
N PRO A 259 -8.22 4.13 1.19
CA PRO A 259 -6.89 3.70 0.78
C PRO A 259 -5.93 3.61 1.98
N SER A 260 -4.92 2.74 1.86
CA SER A 260 -3.77 2.77 2.77
C SER A 260 -3.03 4.09 2.64
N LEU A 261 -2.60 4.66 3.77
CA LEU A 261 -1.72 5.83 3.77
C LEU A 261 -0.24 5.47 3.89
N ARG A 262 0.12 4.18 3.92
CA ARG A 262 1.53 3.78 3.86
C ARG A 262 2.12 4.19 2.52
N ASN A 263 3.31 4.76 2.54
CA ASN A 263 4.01 5.30 1.37
C ASN A 263 3.26 6.43 0.63
N VAL A 264 2.24 7.05 1.22
CA VAL A 264 1.44 8.09 0.54
C VAL A 264 2.29 9.26 0.03
N ALA A 265 3.40 9.59 0.70
CA ALA A 265 4.28 10.68 0.28
C ALA A 265 4.99 10.45 -1.07
N VAL A 266 4.98 9.21 -1.60
CA VAL A 266 5.67 8.83 -2.85
C VAL A 266 4.72 8.24 -3.91
N THR A 267 3.41 8.45 -3.78
CA THR A 267 2.38 7.91 -4.68
C THR A 267 1.44 8.99 -5.22
N ALA A 268 1.94 10.20 -5.45
CA ALA A 268 1.17 11.24 -6.12
C ALA A 268 0.91 10.88 -7.60
N PRO A 269 -0.20 11.33 -8.20
CA PRO A 269 -1.27 12.14 -7.61
C PRO A 269 -2.30 11.31 -6.83
N TYR A 270 -3.19 11.98 -6.10
CA TYR A 270 -4.06 11.38 -5.08
C TYR A 270 -5.54 11.29 -5.49
N PHE A 271 -6.26 10.43 -4.77
CA PHE A 271 -7.65 9.99 -4.99
C PHE A 271 -7.83 9.03 -6.15
N HIS A 272 -9.01 8.41 -6.24
CA HIS A 272 -9.32 7.40 -7.25
C HIS A 272 -9.20 7.92 -8.68
N ASP A 273 -9.21 9.23 -8.88
CA ASP A 273 -9.11 9.88 -10.18
C ASP A 273 -7.82 10.69 -10.37
N GLY A 274 -6.92 10.68 -9.38
CA GLY A 274 -5.65 11.42 -9.42
C GLY A 274 -5.79 12.94 -9.53
N SER A 275 -6.91 13.53 -9.10
CA SER A 275 -7.17 14.98 -9.26
C SER A 275 -6.38 15.87 -8.29
N ALA A 276 -5.90 15.34 -7.17
CA ALA A 276 -5.07 16.09 -6.23
C ALA A 276 -3.58 15.88 -6.55
N PRO A 277 -2.84 16.90 -7.03
CA PRO A 277 -1.45 16.73 -7.42
C PRO A 277 -0.47 16.68 -6.24
N THR A 278 -0.85 17.18 -5.07
CA THR A 278 0.02 17.29 -3.89
C THR A 278 -0.66 16.75 -2.64
N LEU A 279 0.15 16.34 -1.66
CA LEU A 279 -0.35 15.77 -0.42
C LEU A 279 -1.08 16.82 0.40
N GLU A 280 -0.59 18.06 0.38
CA GLU A 280 -1.25 19.23 0.96
C GLU A 280 -2.66 19.40 0.38
N ARG A 281 -2.78 19.31 -0.95
CA ARG A 281 -4.09 19.42 -1.61
C ARG A 281 -5.00 18.26 -1.23
N ALA A 282 -4.47 17.04 -1.13
CA ALA A 282 -5.25 15.88 -0.71
C ALA A 282 -5.77 16.03 0.73
N VAL A 283 -4.92 16.52 1.64
CA VAL A 283 -5.31 16.81 3.03
C VAL A 283 -6.39 17.89 3.07
N GLU A 284 -6.25 19.00 2.34
CA GLU A 284 -7.27 20.06 2.26
C GLU A 284 -8.63 19.53 1.78
N VAL A 285 -8.64 18.70 0.74
CA VAL A 285 -9.87 18.07 0.24
C VAL A 285 -10.49 17.17 1.31
N MET A 286 -9.68 16.37 2.02
CA MET A 286 -10.19 15.52 3.11
C MET A 286 -10.79 16.34 4.26
N PHE A 287 -10.17 17.46 4.63
CA PHE A 287 -10.72 18.39 5.62
C PHE A 287 -12.09 18.94 5.19
N LYS A 288 -12.18 19.45 3.96
CA LYS A 288 -13.42 20.04 3.46
C LYS A 288 -14.54 19.00 3.35
N TYR A 289 -14.29 17.89 2.66
CA TYR A 289 -15.36 16.97 2.25
C TYR A 289 -15.63 15.82 3.22
N GLN A 290 -14.66 15.43 4.05
CA GLN A 290 -14.89 14.39 5.07
C GLN A 290 -15.17 14.98 6.45
N LEU A 291 -14.58 16.14 6.78
CA LEU A 291 -14.70 16.74 8.11
C LEU A 291 -15.58 17.99 8.15
N GLY A 292 -15.92 18.58 6.99
CA GLY A 292 -16.74 19.80 6.91
C GLY A 292 -16.02 21.02 7.48
N ARG A 293 -14.68 21.07 7.34
CA ARG A 293 -13.83 22.10 7.96
C ARG A 293 -12.80 22.61 6.96
N GLU A 294 -12.44 23.87 7.09
CA GLU A 294 -11.24 24.40 6.44
C GLU A 294 -10.04 24.15 7.38
N PRO A 295 -8.95 23.51 6.90
CA PRO A 295 -7.80 23.30 7.75
C PRO A 295 -7.04 24.60 7.97
N LEU A 296 -6.47 24.77 9.17
CA LEU A 296 -5.43 25.77 9.35
C LEU A 296 -4.18 25.33 8.57
N LYS A 297 -3.55 26.25 7.85
CA LYS A 297 -2.35 25.97 7.05
C LYS A 297 -1.27 25.22 7.84
N ASN A 298 -1.03 25.64 9.09
CA ASN A 298 -0.05 25.00 9.96
C ASN A 298 -0.44 23.54 10.30
N ASP A 299 -1.73 23.24 10.47
CA ASP A 299 -2.16 21.87 10.77
C ASP A 299 -2.07 20.97 9.53
N THR A 300 -2.35 21.50 8.33
CA THR A 300 -2.08 20.80 7.07
C THR A 300 -0.61 20.44 6.96
N GLU A 301 0.30 21.40 7.19
CA GLU A 301 1.75 21.16 7.14
C GLU A 301 2.20 20.10 8.15
N LEU A 302 1.71 20.17 9.39
CA LEU A 302 2.02 19.19 10.42
C LEU A 302 1.53 17.78 10.05
N ILE A 303 0.30 17.66 9.56
CA ILE A 303 -0.25 16.37 9.11
C ILE A 303 0.58 15.82 7.94
N VAL A 304 0.95 16.65 6.97
CA VAL A 304 1.81 16.24 5.85
C VAL A 304 3.18 15.77 6.34
N GLU A 305 3.80 16.44 7.31
CA GLU A 305 5.04 15.98 7.94
C GLU A 305 4.87 14.61 8.59
N PHE A 306 3.77 14.38 9.30
CA PHE A 306 3.44 13.04 9.81
C PHE A 306 3.27 12.02 8.69
N LEU A 307 2.50 12.30 7.64
CA LEU A 307 2.26 11.35 6.55
C LEU A 307 3.56 10.93 5.83
N LYS A 308 4.55 11.82 5.76
CA LYS A 308 5.90 11.50 5.24
C LYS A 308 6.66 10.47 6.09
N THR A 309 6.31 10.31 7.36
CA THR A 309 6.92 9.30 8.25
C THR A 309 6.40 7.88 7.97
N LEU A 310 5.34 7.76 7.18
CA LEU A 310 4.70 6.48 6.83
C LEU A 310 5.35 5.78 5.64
N THR A 311 6.34 6.40 4.99
CA THR A 311 7.12 5.78 3.91
C THR A 311 8.12 4.78 4.50
N GLY A 312 8.01 3.53 4.05
CA GLY A 312 8.91 2.45 4.46
C GLY A 312 10.04 2.20 3.48
N GLU A 313 10.64 1.02 3.60
CA GLU A 313 11.75 0.57 2.76
C GLU A 313 11.34 -0.58 1.84
N TYR A 314 11.91 -0.62 0.65
CA TYR A 314 11.87 -1.77 -0.25
C TYR A 314 13.30 -2.19 -0.60
N GLU A 315 13.61 -3.48 -0.47
CA GLU A 315 14.97 -4.03 -0.65
C GLU A 315 16.05 -3.29 0.19
N GLY A 316 15.69 -2.86 1.41
CA GLY A 316 16.57 -2.14 2.33
C GLY A 316 16.87 -0.69 1.91
N LYS A 317 16.10 -0.13 0.97
CA LYS A 317 16.21 1.26 0.53
C LYS A 317 14.92 2.01 0.83
N PRO A 318 14.98 3.26 1.31
CA PRO A 318 13.81 4.12 1.39
C PRO A 318 13.16 4.28 -0.01
N LEU A 319 11.84 4.23 -0.05
CA LEU A 319 11.03 4.51 -1.24
C LEU A 319 10.99 6.02 -1.57
#